data_AF-A0A6V8KXR6-F1
#
_entry.id   AF-A0A6V8KXR6-F1
#
_cell.length_a   1.000
_cell.length_b   1.000
_cell.length_c   1.000
_cell.angle_alpha   90.00
_cell.angle_beta   90.00
_cell.angle_gamma   90.00
#
_symmetry.space_group_name_H-M   'P 1'
#
loop_
_entity.id
_entity.type
_entity.pdbx_description
1 polymer ?
#
loop_
_entity_poly.entity_id
_entity_poly.type
_entity_poly.pdbx_seq_one_letter_code
_entity_poly.pdbx_strand_id
1 'polypeptide(L)'
;MLNRMDGGVVFPLSTMPGERVGHVYAGPMAGETDHFLEGVARGTPVLVPATEAREVMQVYLAADESAETGHPIDLAPSWQPSQTAATL
;
A
#
# COMPACT_ATOMS: atom_id res chain seq x y z
N MET A 1 11.25 21.42 9.53
CA MET A 1 12.61 21.74 9.05
C MET A 1 13.26 22.66 10.08
N LEU A 2 14.34 22.23 10.73
CA LEU A 2 15.07 23.05 11.70
C LEU A 2 16.45 23.37 11.11
N ASN A 3 16.74 24.65 10.92
CA ASN A 3 18.04 25.11 10.43
C ASN A 3 18.88 25.58 11.63
N ARG A 4 19.99 24.89 11.90
CA ARG A 4 20.95 25.33 12.91
C ARG A 4 22.19 25.91 12.23
N MET A 5 22.63 27.08 12.71
CA MET A 5 23.77 27.81 12.14
C MET A 5 25.10 27.06 12.28
N ASP A 6 25.20 26.11 13.21
CA ASP A 6 26.39 25.30 13.51
C ASP A 6 26.33 23.86 12.96
N GLY A 7 25.20 23.42 12.39
CA GLY A 7 24.94 22.00 12.12
C GLY A 7 24.18 21.68 10.83
N GLY A 8 23.97 22.65 9.95
CA GLY A 8 23.28 22.44 8.67
C GLY A 8 21.77 22.18 8.80
N VAL A 9 21.15 21.81 7.69
CA VAL A 9 19.73 21.47 7.61
C VAL A 9 19.50 20.11 8.27
N VAL A 10 18.82 20.11 9.41
CA VAL A 10 18.36 18.87 10.03
C VAL A 10 17.01 18.51 9.45
N PHE A 11 17.00 17.51 8.57
CA PHE A 11 15.78 16.80 8.22
C PHE A 11 15.44 15.91 9.42
N PRO A 12 14.31 16.12 10.12
CA PRO A 12 13.90 15.19 11.15
C PRO A 12 13.82 13.80 10.53
N LEU A 13 14.40 12.80 11.23
CA LEU A 13 14.40 11.41 10.83
C LEU A 13 13.00 11.02 10.34
N SER A 14 12.97 10.27 9.24
CA SER A 14 11.76 9.85 8.52
C SER A 14 10.68 9.36 9.47
N THR A 15 9.82 10.26 9.93
CA THR A 15 8.54 9.89 10.52
C THR A 15 7.83 9.06 9.49
N MET A 16 7.39 7.87 9.90
CA MET A 16 6.65 7.00 8.99
C MET A 16 5.45 7.78 8.46
N PRO A 17 5.14 7.73 7.15
CA PRO A 17 3.84 8.20 6.67
C PRO A 17 2.77 7.56 7.56
N GLY A 18 2.00 8.38 8.28
CA GLY A 18 1.03 7.98 9.30
C GLY A 18 1.39 8.28 10.75
N GLU A 19 2.63 8.65 11.07
CA GLU A 19 3.03 9.06 12.42
C GLU A 19 2.53 10.48 12.75
N ARG A 20 1.97 10.69 13.94
CA ARG A 20 1.44 12.00 14.36
C ARG A 20 2.59 12.96 14.67
N VAL A 21 2.97 13.78 13.70
CA VAL A 21 3.92 14.88 13.91
C VAL A 21 3.14 16.16 14.26
N GLY A 22 2.88 16.37 15.55
CA GLY A 22 2.13 17.52 16.04
C GLY A 22 0.64 17.47 15.63
N HIS A 23 0.20 18.40 14.77
CA HIS A 23 -1.18 18.47 14.26
C HIS A 23 -1.35 17.87 12.86
N VAL A 24 -0.26 17.42 12.23
CA VAL A 24 -0.28 16.84 10.88
C VAL A 24 -0.56 15.34 11.00
N TYR A 25 -1.72 14.93 10.47
CA TYR A 25 -2.06 13.53 10.30
C TYR A 25 -1.48 13.06 8.96
N ALA A 26 -0.39 12.30 9.01
CA ALA A 26 0.35 11.84 7.83
C ALA A 26 -0.30 10.64 7.11
N GLY A 27 -1.63 10.50 7.21
CA GLY A 27 -2.43 9.52 6.45
C GLY A 27 -2.70 8.18 7.15
N PRO A 28 -3.50 7.31 6.52
CA PRO A 28 -3.99 6.05 7.10
C PRO A 28 -2.93 4.94 7.22
N MET A 29 -1.75 5.14 6.63
CA MET A 29 -0.65 4.15 6.53
C MET A 29 -0.25 3.51 7.87
N ALA A 30 -0.23 4.28 8.96
CA ALA A 30 0.08 3.74 10.28
C ALA A 30 -0.98 2.74 10.75
N GLY A 31 -2.27 3.08 10.61
CA GLY A 31 -3.36 2.19 10.99
C GLY A 31 -3.42 0.91 10.14
N GLU A 32 -3.12 1.03 8.84
CA GLU A 32 -3.03 -0.14 7.95
C GLU A 32 -1.87 -1.07 8.34
N THR A 33 -0.72 -0.49 8.70
CA THR A 33 0.46 -1.26 9.13
C THR A 33 0.18 -2.00 10.43
N ASP A 34 -0.43 -1.33 11.42
CA ASP A 34 -0.80 -1.94 12.69
C ASP A 34 -1.82 -3.09 12.47
N HIS A 35 -2.84 -2.87 11.64
CA HIS A 35 -3.83 -3.91 11.31
C HIS A 35 -3.18 -5.12 10.63
N PHE A 36 -2.24 -4.90 9.72
CA PHE A 36 -1.52 -5.98 9.04
C PHE A 36 -0.67 -6.79 10.03
N LEU A 37 0.08 -6.12 10.92
CA LEU A 37 0.88 -6.77 11.95
C LEU A 37 0.02 -7.57 12.93
N GLU A 38 -1.14 -7.04 13.32
CA GLU A 38 -2.10 -7.76 14.15
C GLU A 38 -2.65 -9.00 13.44
N GLY A 39 -2.99 -8.88 12.16
CA GLY A 39 -3.37 -9.99 11.28
C GLY A 39 -2.35 -11.12 11.30
N VAL A 40 -1.07 -10.79 11.14
CA VAL A 40 0.03 -11.78 11.18
C VAL A 40 0.21 -12.37 12.57
N ALA A 41 0.17 -11.56 13.63
CA ALA A 41 0.46 -12.01 14.99
C ALA A 41 -0.67 -12.84 15.61
N ARG A 42 -1.94 -12.50 15.30
CA ARG A 42 -3.14 -13.12 15.90
C ARG A 42 -3.87 -14.07 14.95
N GLY A 43 -3.47 -14.13 13.68
CA GLY A 43 -4.21 -14.87 12.65
C GLY A 43 -5.59 -14.27 12.37
N THR A 44 -5.80 -12.98 12.62
CA THR A 44 -7.05 -12.31 12.27
C THR A 44 -7.11 -12.06 10.75
N PRO A 45 -8.32 -12.00 10.17
CA PRO A 45 -8.47 -11.76 8.73
C PRO A 45 -7.77 -10.45 8.29
N VAL A 46 -7.01 -10.54 7.20
CA VAL A 46 -6.40 -9.37 6.56
C VAL A 46 -7.48 -8.47 5.97
N LEU A 47 -7.23 -7.15 5.95
CA LEU A 47 -8.21 -6.16 5.46
C LEU A 47 -8.48 -6.29 3.96
N VAL A 48 -7.46 -6.67 3.18
CA VAL A 48 -7.56 -6.89 1.73
C VAL A 48 -6.90 -8.23 1.38
N PRO A 49 -7.61 -9.16 0.73
CA PRO A 49 -7.03 -10.42 0.25
C PRO A 49 -6.10 -10.18 -0.94
N ALA A 50 -5.17 -11.12 -1.14
CA ALA A 50 -4.16 -11.02 -2.20
C ALA A 50 -4.74 -11.06 -3.63
N THR A 51 -5.98 -11.51 -3.80
CA THR A 51 -6.72 -11.50 -5.07
C THR A 51 -7.17 -10.09 -5.44
N GLU A 52 -7.79 -9.38 -4.50
CA GLU A 52 -8.25 -8.00 -4.70
C GLU A 52 -7.08 -7.05 -4.97
N ALA A 53 -5.95 -7.21 -4.25
CA ALA A 53 -4.75 -6.43 -4.52
C ALA A 53 -4.20 -6.63 -5.95
N ARG A 54 -4.36 -7.82 -6.53
CA ARG A 54 -3.96 -8.11 -7.92
C ARG A 54 -4.93 -7.50 -8.93
N GLU A 55 -6.24 -7.56 -8.66
CA GLU A 55 -7.26 -6.94 -9.51
C GLU A 55 -7.02 -5.43 -9.63
N VAL A 56 -6.68 -4.76 -8.52
CA VAL A 56 -6.28 -3.34 -8.55
C VAL A 56 -5.08 -3.11 -9.47
N MET A 57 -4.05 -3.95 -9.41
CA MET A 57 -2.89 -3.83 -10.31
C MET A 57 -3.26 -4.07 -11.79
N GLN A 58 -4.20 -4.97 -12.07
CA GLN A 58 -4.71 -5.16 -13.43
C GLN A 58 -5.44 -3.92 -13.95
N VAL A 59 -6.22 -3.25 -13.09
CA VAL A 59 -6.87 -1.99 -13.43
C VAL A 59 -5.84 -0.92 -13.78
N TYR A 60 -4.75 -0.80 -13.02
CA TYR A 60 -3.69 0.16 -13.32
C TYR A 60 -3.05 -0.10 -14.69
N LEU A 61 -2.72 -1.36 -14.99
CA LEU A 61 -2.14 -1.73 -16.29
C LEU A 61 -3.12 -1.44 -17.45
N ALA A 62 -4.39 -1.78 -17.29
CA ALA A 62 -5.42 -1.51 -18.29
C ALA A 62 -5.67 0.00 -18.47
N ALA A 63 -5.54 0.79 -17.41
CA ALA A 63 -5.65 2.25 -17.49
C ALA A 63 -4.49 2.85 -18.29
N ASP A 64 -3.26 2.36 -18.08
CA ASP A 64 -2.09 2.77 -18.86
C ASP A 64 -2.29 2.42 -20.36
N GLU A 65 -2.71 1.20 -20.67
CA GLU A 65 -2.98 0.77 -22.05
C GLU A 65 -4.15 1.56 -22.68
N SER A 66 -5.20 1.85 -21.91
CA SER A 66 -6.33 2.67 -22.37
C SER A 66 -5.90 4.10 -22.70
N ALA A 67 -4.98 4.68 -21.92
CA ALA A 67 -4.43 6.00 -22.19
C ALA A 67 -3.60 6.04 -23.49
N GLU A 68 -2.88 4.97 -23.82
CA GLU A 68 -2.09 4.88 -25.06
C GLU A 68 -2.95 4.63 -26.30
N THR A 69 -3.98 3.77 -26.18
CA THR A 69 -4.81 3.34 -27.31
C THR A 69 -6.04 4.21 -27.55
N GLY A 70 -6.49 4.95 -26.53
CA GLY A 70 -7.74 5.72 -26.57
C GLY A 70 -9.00 4.86 -26.57
N HIS A 71 -8.87 3.56 -26.28
CA HIS A 71 -9.98 2.60 -26.25
C HIS A 71 -10.17 2.00 -24.85
N PRO A 72 -11.39 1.60 -24.47
CA PRO A 72 -11.61 0.82 -23.26
C PRO A 72 -10.89 -0.53 -23.35
N ILE A 73 -10.27 -0.95 -22.25
CA ILE A 73 -9.60 -2.25 -22.13
C ILE A 73 -10.43 -3.16 -21.23
N ASP A 74 -10.81 -4.32 -21.77
CA ASP A 74 -11.54 -5.33 -21.00
C ASP A 74 -10.58 -6.06 -20.05
N LEU A 75 -10.93 -6.11 -18.77
CA LEU A 75 -10.17 -6.85 -17.78
C LEU A 75 -10.44 -8.34 -17.89
N ALA A 76 -9.37 -9.14 -17.92
CA ALA A 76 -9.49 -10.59 -17.82
C ALA A 76 -10.15 -10.99 -16.48
N PRO A 77 -10.91 -12.10 -16.43
CA PRO A 77 -11.51 -12.58 -15.19
C PRO A 77 -10.45 -12.82 -14.12
N SER A 78 -10.86 -12.62 -12.87
CA SER A 78 -9.97 -12.63 -11.70
C SER A 78 -9.12 -13.90 -11.62
N TRP A 79 -7.85 -13.69 -11.31
CA TRP A 79 -6.86 -14.75 -11.17
C TRP A 79 -7.31 -15.76 -10.10
N GLN A 80 -7.44 -17.03 -10.48
CA GLN A 80 -7.69 -18.12 -9.55
C GLN A 80 -6.35 -18.61 -8.99
N PRO A 81 -6.16 -18.63 -7.66
CA PRO A 81 -4.95 -19.19 -7.09
C PRO A 81 -4.80 -20.66 -7.47
N SER A 82 -3.65 -21.04 -8.01
CA SER A 82 -3.25 -22.44 -8.04
C SER A 82 -3.17 -22.92 -6.59
N GLN A 83 -3.86 -24.03 -6.27
CA GLN A 83 -4.08 -24.54 -4.92
C GLN A 83 -2.81 -25.03 -4.17
N THR A 84 -1.61 -24.60 -4.57
CA THR A 84 -0.35 -25.21 -4.15
C THR A 84 0.20 -24.68 -2.81
N ALA A 85 -0.37 -23.61 -2.22
CA ALA A 85 0.22 -22.95 -1.05
C ALA A 85 -0.37 -23.36 0.32
N ALA A 86 -1.14 -24.45 0.41
CA ALA A 86 -1.76 -24.92 1.67
C ALA A 86 -1.01 -26.06 2.37
N THR A 87 0.28 -26.27 2.08
CA THR A 87 1.09 -27.29 2.78
C THR A 87 2.43 -26.69 3.18
N LEU A 88 2.43 -25.85 4.22
CA LEU A 88 3.56 -25.58 5.11
C LEU A 88 3.03 -25.27 6.51
#